data_AF-A0A1J3JG59-F1
#
_entry.id   AF-A0A1J3JG59-F1
#
_cell.length_a   1.000
_cell.length_b   1.000
_cell.length_c   1.000
_cell.angle_alpha   90.00
_cell.angle_beta   90.00
_cell.angle_gamma   90.00
#
_symmetry.space_group_name_H-M   'P 1'
#
loop_
_entity.id
_entity.type
_entity.pdbx_description
1 polymer ?
#
loop_
_entity_poly.entity_id
_entity_poly.type
_entity_poly.pdbx_seq_one_letter_code
_entity_poly.pdbx_strand_id
1 'polypeptide(L)'
;LLTSINSPYFVRATSNDSSQVRAIAAIVKSFGWRSVVAIYVDNGFGEGIMPYLADALQDVQASVVYRSLIPQEANDDQILKELYKLMTMQTRMFVVHMAPKLGFRFFQKAREINMMEEGYVWLLT
;
A
#
# COMPACT_ATOMS: atom_id res chain seq x y z
N LEU A 1 -9.54 9.72 -10.94
CA LEU A 1 -9.05 9.52 -12.33
C LEU A 1 -7.76 10.33 -12.50
N LEU A 2 -6.60 9.72 -12.33
CA LEU A 2 -5.31 10.33 -12.68
C LEU A 2 -4.53 9.36 -13.58
N THR A 3 -5.14 9.05 -14.72
CA THR A 3 -4.40 8.56 -15.88
C THR A 3 -3.60 9.73 -16.45
N SER A 4 -2.27 9.59 -16.52
CA SER A 4 -1.31 10.62 -16.92
C SER A 4 -1.36 11.03 -18.41
N ILE A 5 -2.42 10.69 -19.15
CA ILE A 5 -2.42 10.79 -20.61
C ILE A 5 -2.98 12.12 -21.15
N ASN A 6 -3.72 12.93 -20.37
CA ASN A 6 -4.47 14.08 -20.92
C ASN A 6 -4.13 15.47 -20.36
N SER A 7 -2.94 15.69 -19.78
CA SER A 7 -2.51 17.05 -19.43
C SER A 7 -1.09 17.32 -19.92
N PRO A 8 -0.92 18.08 -21.03
CA PRO A 8 0.40 18.38 -21.58
C PRO A 8 1.29 19.24 -20.68
N TYR A 9 0.81 19.68 -19.52
CA TYR A 9 1.54 20.56 -18.59
C TYR A 9 1.58 20.04 -17.15
N PHE A 10 1.31 18.76 -16.90
CA PHE A 10 1.43 18.20 -15.55
C PHE A 10 2.89 17.91 -15.20
N VAL A 11 3.48 18.76 -14.36
CA VAL A 11 4.84 18.58 -13.81
C VAL A 11 4.73 18.31 -12.32
N ARG A 12 5.31 17.20 -11.86
CA ARG A 12 5.38 16.84 -10.44
C ARG A 12 6.84 16.74 -10.00
N ALA A 13 7.23 17.53 -9.00
CA ALA A 13 8.56 17.51 -8.40
C ALA A 13 8.66 16.46 -7.27
N THR A 14 8.05 15.29 -7.44
CA THR A 14 8.18 14.15 -6.50
C THR A 14 8.95 13.03 -7.18
N SER A 15 9.62 12.18 -6.39
CA SER A 15 10.21 10.95 -6.91
C SER A 15 9.18 10.20 -7.74
N ASN A 16 9.55 9.83 -8.97
CA ASN A 16 8.73 9.00 -9.84
C ASN A 16 8.29 7.75 -9.05
N ASP A 17 7.01 7.38 -9.15
CA ASP A 17 6.45 6.22 -8.45
C ASP A 17 7.29 4.94 -8.73
N SER A 18 7.95 4.87 -9.90
CA SER A 18 8.92 3.84 -10.27
C SER A 18 10.15 3.71 -9.36
N SER A 19 10.59 4.78 -8.70
CA SER A 19 11.73 4.74 -7.78
C SER A 19 11.31 4.25 -6.39
N GLN A 20 10.10 4.59 -5.94
CA GLN A 20 9.57 4.12 -4.66
C GLN A 20 9.34 2.61 -4.67
N VAL A 21 8.73 2.08 -5.73
CA VAL A 21 8.44 0.63 -5.83
C VAL A 21 9.70 -0.22 -5.93
N ARG A 22 10.77 0.30 -6.55
CA ARG A 22 12.07 -0.39 -6.60
C ARG A 22 12.72 -0.48 -5.22
N ALA A 23 12.62 0.58 -4.41
CA ALA A 23 13.07 0.53 -3.02
C ALA A 23 12.29 -0.50 -2.20
N ILE A 24 10.96 -0.54 -2.36
CA ILE A 24 10.10 -1.56 -1.73
C ILE A 24 10.53 -2.96 -2.15
N ALA A 25 10.71 -3.23 -3.44
CA ALA A 25 11.15 -4.52 -3.95
C ALA A 25 12.53 -4.93 -3.42
N ALA A 26 13.47 -3.98 -3.29
CA ALA A 26 14.78 -4.24 -2.71
C ALA A 26 14.69 -4.66 -1.23
N ILE A 27 13.83 -4.00 -0.45
CA ILE A 27 13.56 -4.37 0.95
C ILE A 27 12.90 -5.76 1.00
N VAL A 28 11.88 -6.01 0.18
CA VAL A 28 11.20 -7.32 0.09
C VAL A 28 12.20 -8.44 -0.19
N LYS A 29 13.10 -8.21 -1.16
CA LYS A 29 14.16 -9.14 -1.51
C LYS A 29 15.13 -9.38 -0.36
N SER A 30 15.56 -8.32 0.35
CA SER A 30 16.54 -8.45 1.43
C SER A 30 16.02 -9.27 2.61
N PHE A 31 14.73 -9.20 2.89
CA PHE A 31 14.08 -9.98 3.95
C PHE A 31 13.50 -11.32 3.47
N GLY A 32 13.59 -11.62 2.17
CA GLY A 32 13.11 -12.88 1.60
C GLY A 32 11.59 -13.05 1.59
N TRP A 33 10.83 -11.96 1.68
CA TRP A 33 9.36 -12.03 1.61
C TRP A 33 8.91 -12.33 0.18
N ARG A 34 7.96 -13.27 0.02
CA ARG A 34 7.40 -13.67 -1.29
C ARG A 34 5.97 -13.20 -1.51
N SER A 35 5.28 -12.87 -0.44
CA SER A 35 3.87 -12.50 -0.45
C SER A 35 3.71 -11.13 0.19
N VAL A 36 3.09 -10.22 -0.55
CA VAL A 36 2.84 -8.83 -0.14
C VAL A 36 1.35 -8.56 -0.18
N VAL A 37 0.83 -7.85 0.81
CA VAL A 37 -0.53 -7.33 0.76
C VAL A 37 -0.48 -5.83 0.46
N ALA A 38 -1.12 -5.40 -0.62
CA ALA A 38 -1.23 -4.00 -0.98
C ALA A 38 -2.48 -3.38 -0.36
N ILE A 39 -2.35 -2.22 0.29
CA ILE A 39 -3.44 -1.47 0.88
C ILE A 39 -3.38 -0.07 0.30
N TYR A 40 -4.43 0.38 -0.38
CA TYR A 40 -4.41 1.71 -1.00
C TYR A 40 -5.77 2.38 -0.98
N VAL A 41 -5.75 3.70 -1.10
CA VAL A 41 -6.99 4.49 -1.18
C VAL A 41 -7.73 4.17 -2.49
N ASP A 42 -9.05 3.98 -2.41
CA ASP A 42 -9.91 3.62 -3.53
C ASP A 42 -10.18 4.84 -4.43
N ASN A 43 -9.14 5.28 -5.14
CA ASN A 43 -9.19 6.32 -6.15
C ASN A 43 -8.00 6.17 -7.12
N GLY A 44 -7.99 6.99 -8.17
CA GLY A 44 -6.94 6.93 -9.19
C GLY A 44 -5.52 7.27 -8.71
N PHE A 45 -5.35 7.86 -7.51
CA PHE A 45 -4.03 7.99 -6.90
C PHE A 45 -3.59 6.65 -6.32
N GLY A 46 -4.45 5.99 -5.53
CA GLY A 46 -4.15 4.69 -4.94
C GLY A 46 -3.92 3.59 -5.98
N GLU A 47 -4.75 3.54 -7.02
CA GLU A 47 -4.63 2.55 -8.10
C GLU A 47 -3.37 2.73 -8.95
N GLY A 48 -2.87 3.97 -9.07
CA GLY A 48 -1.77 4.33 -9.96
C GLY A 48 -0.46 3.62 -9.64
N ILE A 49 -0.22 3.24 -8.39
CA ILE A 49 1.01 2.55 -7.97
C ILE A 49 1.01 1.05 -8.31
N MET A 50 -0.16 0.43 -8.51
CA MET A 50 -0.29 -1.04 -8.60
C MET A 50 0.48 -1.69 -9.75
N PRO A 51 0.47 -1.16 -10.99
CA PRO A 51 1.26 -1.76 -12.07
C PRO A 51 2.76 -1.77 -11.75
N TYR A 52 3.29 -0.64 -11.28
CA TYR A 52 4.70 -0.50 -10.95
C TYR A 52 5.12 -1.38 -9.76
N LEU A 53 4.25 -1.49 -8.74
CA LEU A 53 4.51 -2.36 -7.60
C LEU A 53 4.49 -3.84 -8.00
N ALA A 54 3.54 -4.24 -8.84
CA ALA A 54 3.43 -5.62 -9.32
C ALA A 54 4.67 -6.02 -10.12
N ASP A 55 5.10 -5.19 -11.07
CA ASP A 55 6.28 -5.42 -11.90
C ASP A 55 7.56 -5.52 -11.02
N ALA A 56 7.76 -4.56 -10.12
CA ALA A 56 8.94 -4.52 -9.26
C ALA A 56 9.02 -5.73 -8.30
N LEU A 57 7.89 -6.21 -7.79
CA LEU A 57 7.85 -7.40 -6.95
C LEU A 57 8.13 -8.68 -7.76
N GLN A 58 7.62 -8.76 -8.99
CA GLN A 58 7.85 -9.90 -9.87
C GLN A 58 9.36 -10.08 -10.17
N ASP A 59 10.08 -8.99 -10.39
CA ASP A 59 11.55 -8.99 -10.60
C ASP A 59 12.34 -9.61 -9.44
N VAL A 60 11.76 -9.61 -8.24
CA VAL A 60 12.37 -10.18 -7.02
C VAL A 60 11.69 -11.47 -6.56
N GLN A 61 10.91 -12.11 -7.43
CA GLN A 61 10.18 -13.36 -7.16
C GLN A 61 9.18 -13.23 -5.99
N ALA A 62 8.64 -12.04 -5.79
CA ALA A 62 7.56 -11.75 -4.86
C ALA A 62 6.29 -11.36 -5.64
N SER A 63 5.15 -11.33 -4.96
CA SER A 63 3.88 -10.95 -5.60
C SER A 63 2.91 -10.31 -4.61
N VAL A 64 1.99 -9.51 -5.16
CA VAL A 64 0.85 -9.00 -4.40
C VAL A 64 -0.20 -10.12 -4.31
N VAL A 65 -0.37 -10.71 -3.13
CA VAL A 65 -1.32 -11.82 -2.92
C VAL A 65 -2.72 -11.34 -2.57
N TYR A 66 -2.86 -10.09 -2.14
CA TYR A 66 -4.14 -9.48 -1.83
C TYR A 66 -4.07 -7.96 -1.97
N ARG A 67 -5.20 -7.35 -2.37
CA ARG A 67 -5.38 -5.90 -2.49
C ARG A 67 -6.54 -5.46 -1.60
N SER A 68 -6.28 -4.59 -0.63
CA SER A 68 -7.29 -3.93 0.20
C SER A 68 -7.50 -2.51 -0.30
N LEU A 69 -8.77 -2.18 -0.56
CA LEU A 69 -9.20 -0.86 -0.99
C LEU A 69 -9.81 -0.13 0.20
N ILE A 70 -9.27 1.03 0.54
CA ILE A 70 -9.82 1.89 1.58
C ILE A 70 -10.54 3.08 0.92
N PRO A 71 -11.87 3.20 1.04
CA PRO A 71 -12.58 4.36 0.52
C PRO A 71 -11.97 5.67 1.01
N GLN A 72 -11.87 6.68 0.14
CA GLN A 72 -11.26 7.97 0.50
C GLN A 72 -11.91 8.60 1.73
N GLU A 73 -13.23 8.50 1.83
CA GLU A 73 -14.05 9.02 2.93
C GLU A 73 -14.41 7.93 3.95
N ALA A 74 -13.59 6.88 4.08
CA ALA A 74 -13.86 5.79 5.01
C ALA A 74 -14.03 6.31 6.45
N ASN A 75 -15.09 5.85 7.10
CA ASN A 75 -15.28 6.02 8.53
C ASN A 75 -14.44 5.00 9.32
N ASP A 76 -14.37 5.18 10.63
CA ASP A 76 -13.54 4.35 11.50
C ASP A 76 -13.97 2.87 11.48
N ASP A 77 -15.27 2.60 11.39
CA ASP A 77 -15.81 1.23 11.33
C ASP A 77 -15.41 0.51 10.02
N GLN A 78 -15.42 1.23 8.89
CA GLN A 78 -14.98 0.71 7.60
C GLN A 78 -13.47 0.40 7.62
N ILE A 79 -12.67 1.27 8.22
CA ILE A 79 -11.23 1.04 8.42
C ILE A 79 -11.00 -0.18 9.30
N LEU A 80 -11.67 -0.27 10.46
CA LEU A 80 -11.54 -1.39 11.38
C LEU A 80 -11.98 -2.71 10.74
N LYS A 81 -13.07 -2.70 9.97
CA LYS A 81 -13.54 -3.89 9.25
C LYS A 81 -12.48 -4.42 8.29
N GLU A 82 -11.83 -3.56 7.51
CA GLU A 82 -10.75 -3.97 6.61
C GLU A 82 -9.52 -4.44 7.39
N LEU A 83 -9.14 -3.76 8.48
CA LEU A 83 -8.05 -4.19 9.34
C LEU A 83 -8.29 -5.59 9.97
N TYR A 84 -9.49 -5.88 10.46
CA TYR A 84 -9.83 -7.20 10.97
C TYR A 84 -9.72 -8.28 9.89
N LYS A 85 -10.09 -7.97 8.65
CA LYS A 85 -9.89 -8.89 7.51
C LYS A 85 -8.42 -9.11 7.22
N LEU A 86 -7.58 -8.08 7.29
CA LEU A 86 -6.14 -8.20 7.11
C LEU A 86 -5.48 -9.02 8.24
N MET A 87 -6.00 -8.91 9.46
CA MET A 87 -5.54 -9.65 10.63
C MET A 87 -5.69 -11.17 10.48
N THR A 88 -6.69 -11.64 9.73
CA THR A 88 -6.93 -13.08 9.53
C THR A 88 -6.07 -13.70 8.43
N MET A 89 -5.37 -12.90 7.62
CA MET A 89 -4.53 -13.42 6.54
C MET A 89 -3.32 -14.19 7.10
N GLN A 90 -2.55 -14.89 6.28
CA GLN A 90 -1.26 -15.44 6.71
C GLN A 90 -0.12 -14.44 6.50
N THR A 91 -0.22 -13.65 5.43
CA THR A 91 0.78 -12.62 5.10
C THR A 91 0.62 -11.45 6.06
N ARG A 92 1.74 -10.98 6.60
CA ARG A 92 1.81 -9.88 7.58
C ARG A 92 2.62 -8.67 7.09
N MET A 93 2.99 -8.70 5.81
CA MET A 93 3.75 -7.63 5.17
C MET A 93 2.79 -6.80 4.30
N PHE A 94 2.62 -5.55 4.69
CA PHE A 94 1.69 -4.61 4.08
C PHE A 94 2.45 -3.46 3.40
N VAL A 95 2.11 -3.17 2.15
CA VAL A 95 2.50 -1.94 1.46
C VAL A 95 1.30 -1.02 1.44
N VAL A 96 1.43 0.18 1.99
CA VAL A 96 0.34 1.13 2.21
C VAL A 96 0.55 2.39 1.37
N HIS A 97 -0.39 2.66 0.45
CA HIS A 97 -0.36 3.83 -0.43
C HIS A 97 -1.65 4.66 -0.31
N MET A 98 -1.61 5.70 0.53
CA MET A 98 -2.75 6.59 0.77
C MET A 98 -2.29 7.98 1.23
N ALA A 99 -3.17 8.98 1.10
CA ALA A 99 -2.87 10.34 1.53
C ALA A 99 -2.66 10.42 3.07
N PRO A 100 -1.80 11.34 3.57
CA PRO A 100 -1.42 11.40 4.99
C PRO A 100 -2.59 11.45 5.97
N LYS A 101 -3.67 12.16 5.64
CA LYS A 101 -4.87 12.27 6.50
C LYS A 101 -5.57 10.92 6.71
N LEU A 102 -5.76 10.16 5.62
CA LEU A 102 -6.38 8.83 5.69
C LEU A 102 -5.40 7.82 6.30
N GLY A 103 -4.13 7.88 5.93
CA GLY A 103 -3.06 7.05 6.50
C GLY A 103 -2.95 7.20 8.01
N PHE A 104 -2.96 8.42 8.52
CA PHE A 104 -2.91 8.67 9.95
C PHE A 104 -4.08 8.00 10.69
N ARG A 105 -5.32 8.20 10.21
CA ARG A 105 -6.51 7.55 10.79
C ARG A 105 -6.43 6.03 10.68
N PHE A 106 -6.00 5.49 9.54
CA PHE A 106 -5.81 4.07 9.33
C PHE A 106 -4.85 3.45 10.35
N PHE A 107 -3.67 4.06 10.54
CA PHE A 107 -2.66 3.56 11.48
C PHE A 107 -3.04 3.79 12.95
N GLN A 108 -3.83 4.81 13.26
CA GLN A 108 -4.43 4.93 14.60
C GLN A 108 -5.31 3.71 14.91
N LYS A 109 -6.16 3.29 13.97
CA LYS A 109 -7.00 2.09 14.14
C LYS A 109 -6.20 0.80 14.15
N ALA A 110 -5.18 0.67 13.31
CA ALA A 110 -4.28 -0.48 13.33
C ALA A 110 -3.61 -0.65 14.70
N ARG A 111 -3.19 0.46 15.33
CA ARG A 111 -2.62 0.45 16.69
C ARG A 111 -3.65 0.08 17.76
N GLU A 112 -4.88 0.61 17.68
CA GLU A 112 -5.95 0.29 18.63
C GLU A 112 -6.25 -1.22 18.72
N ILE A 113 -6.00 -1.97 17.64
CA ILE A 113 -6.20 -3.43 17.59
C ILE A 113 -4.89 -4.23 17.54
N ASN A 114 -3.78 -3.64 17.99
CA ASN A 114 -2.46 -4.29 18.12
C ASN A 114 -1.84 -4.82 16.82
N MET A 115 -2.21 -4.27 15.66
CA MET A 115 -1.55 -4.58 14.39
C MET A 115 -0.24 -3.79 14.16
N MET A 116 0.18 -2.98 15.14
CA MET A 116 1.47 -2.29 15.15
C MET A 116 2.52 -3.00 16.03
N GLU A 117 2.16 -4.12 16.65
CA GLU A 117 3.05 -4.92 17.47
C GLU A 117 3.97 -5.81 16.61
N GLU A 118 4.89 -6.51 17.28
CA GLU A 118 5.77 -7.49 16.62
C GLU A 118 4.97 -8.52 15.80
N GLY A 119 5.50 -8.84 14.62
CA GLY A 119 4.87 -9.78 13.68
C GLY A 119 4.14 -9.10 12.52
N TYR A 120 4.02 -7.77 12.52
CA TYR A 120 3.51 -6.99 11.39
C TYR A 120 4.59 -6.10 10.77
N VAL A 121 4.58 -5.99 9.44
CA VAL A 121 5.49 -5.14 8.68
C VAL A 121 4.68 -4.17 7.84
N TRP A 122 5.03 -2.89 7.93
CA TRP A 122 4.36 -1.81 7.23
C TRP A 122 5.37 -1.01 6.41
N LEU A 123 5.20 -0.96 5.09
CA LEU A 123 5.94 -0.06 4.20
C LEU A 123 5.00 1.01 3.67
N LEU A 124 5.37 2.27 3.83
CA LEU A 124 4.61 3.43 3.37
C LEU A 124 5.33 4.10 2.19
N THR A 125 4.56 4.80 1.36
CA THR A 125 4.98 5.48 0.11
C THR A 125 4.70 6.97 0.14
#